data_AF-A0A7G2CRY2-F1
#
_entry.id   AF-A0A7G2CRY2-F1
#
_cell.length_a   1.000
_cell.length_b   1.000
_cell.length_c   1.000
_cell.angle_alpha   90.00
_cell.angle_beta   90.00
_cell.angle_gamma   90.00
#
_symmetry.space_group_name_H-M   'P 1'
#
loop_
_entity.id
_entity.type
_entity.pdbx_description
1 polymer ?
#
loop_
_entity_poly.entity_id
_entity_poly.type
_entity_poly.pdbx_seq_one_letter_code
_entity_poly.pdbx_strand_id
1 'polypeptide(L)'
;MGYFGTGPDNMKDIRFVKLANHRIGVFSRPKTASYCAIGFTIINSIDDLTAKIVEEAPPLNVLHTGSWGGVNQPYLLSSSKVGCIAHYSYIDKNENGAPQTIYINYSFVLDPISREIEDAKVIGTKGCFPDCPPKVPKLVDCAFTSGIVMREDGKCDLYSGLGDAYVGRITIDYPFEGHGEILDTLKF
;
A
#
# COMPACT_ATOMS: atom_id res chain seq x y z
N MET A 1 -14.88 1.46 20.86
CA MET A 1 -14.26 2.76 20.52
C MET A 1 -15.15 3.47 19.50
N GLY A 2 -15.25 4.80 19.58
CA GLY A 2 -15.99 5.65 18.64
C GLY A 2 -15.07 6.34 17.63
N TYR A 3 -15.66 7.10 16.71
CA TYR A 3 -14.93 7.98 15.78
C TYR A 3 -14.11 9.03 16.54
N PHE A 4 -12.82 9.19 16.22
CA PHE A 4 -11.89 10.03 16.99
C PHE A 4 -11.07 11.03 16.17
N GLY A 5 -11.03 10.93 14.83
CA GLY A 5 -10.20 11.82 14.03
C GLY A 5 -10.50 11.78 12.53
N THR A 6 -10.05 12.82 11.83
CA THR A 6 -10.16 12.98 10.37
C THR A 6 -8.78 13.30 9.80
N GLY A 7 -8.46 12.76 8.62
CA GLY A 7 -7.28 13.16 7.87
C GLY A 7 -7.45 14.54 7.21
N PRO A 8 -6.43 15.01 6.48
CA PRO A 8 -6.48 16.24 5.68
C PRO A 8 -7.58 16.20 4.61
N ASP A 9 -8.04 17.37 4.22
CA ASP A 9 -9.00 17.53 3.12
C ASP A 9 -8.47 16.88 1.85
N ASN A 10 -9.36 16.15 1.16
CA ASN A 10 -9.08 15.48 -0.11
C ASN A 10 -7.95 14.43 -0.10
N MET A 11 -7.50 13.98 1.08
CA MET A 11 -6.50 12.91 1.21
C MET A 11 -7.15 11.56 1.53
N LYS A 12 -6.71 10.51 0.83
CA LYS A 12 -7.05 9.11 1.10
C LYS A 12 -5.76 8.29 1.28
N ASP A 13 -5.88 6.98 1.46
CA ASP A 13 -4.74 6.05 1.57
C ASP A 13 -3.79 6.35 2.75
N ILE A 14 -4.35 6.91 3.83
CA ILE A 14 -3.65 7.07 5.11
C ILE A 14 -3.64 5.71 5.82
N ARG A 15 -2.47 5.27 6.29
CA ARG A 15 -2.29 3.98 6.99
C ARG A 15 -1.37 4.11 8.19
N PHE A 16 -1.48 3.16 9.10
CA PHE A 16 -0.76 3.17 10.38
C PHE A 16 -0.08 1.82 10.61
N VAL A 17 1.08 1.85 11.27
CA VAL A 17 1.77 0.66 11.75
C VAL A 17 2.37 0.94 13.12
N LYS A 18 2.28 -0.01 14.06
CA LYS A 18 2.99 0.08 15.32
C LYS A 18 4.43 -0.32 15.10
N LEU A 19 5.37 0.53 15.50
CA LEU A 19 6.81 0.29 15.32
C LEU A 19 7.40 -0.49 16.50
N ALA A 20 8.62 -1.02 16.32
CA ALA A 20 9.32 -1.79 17.36
C ALA A 20 9.53 -1.00 18.66
N ASN A 21 9.70 0.32 18.57
CA ASN A 21 9.81 1.24 19.72
C ASN A 21 8.45 1.69 20.28
N HIS A 22 7.37 1.02 19.90
CA HIS A 22 5.98 1.28 20.30
C HIS A 22 5.37 2.61 19.83
N ARG A 23 6.12 3.43 19.08
CA ARG A 23 5.59 4.59 18.36
C ARG A 23 4.74 4.14 17.17
N ILE A 24 4.04 5.07 16.53
CA ILE A 24 3.17 4.80 15.38
C ILE A 24 3.78 5.42 14.14
N GLY A 25 4.08 4.60 13.14
CA GLY A 25 4.37 5.05 11.79
C GLY A 25 3.07 5.41 11.07
N VAL A 26 3.06 6.58 10.43
CA VAL A 26 1.90 7.13 9.71
C VAL A 26 2.28 7.33 8.26
N PHE A 27 1.63 6.60 7.36
CA PHE A 27 1.73 6.81 5.92
C PHE A 27 0.68 7.81 5.47
N SER A 28 1.10 8.81 4.70
CA SER A 28 0.22 9.79 4.05
C SER A 28 0.26 9.61 2.53
N ARG A 29 -0.70 10.23 1.82
CA ARG A 29 -0.74 10.17 0.36
C ARG A 29 -1.27 11.48 -0.24
N PRO A 30 -0.50 12.57 -0.18
CA PRO A 30 -0.87 13.80 -0.87
C PRO A 30 -0.97 13.53 -2.36
N LYS A 31 -2.11 13.91 -2.95
CA LYS A 31 -2.34 13.79 -4.39
C LYS A 31 -3.11 14.99 -4.91
N THR A 32 -2.51 15.71 -5.85
CA THR A 32 -3.15 16.74 -6.66
C THR A 32 -3.28 16.24 -8.11
N ALA A 33 -3.60 17.14 -9.04
CA ALA A 33 -3.60 16.83 -10.46
C ALA A 33 -2.19 16.58 -11.01
N SER A 34 -1.16 17.24 -10.45
CA SER A 34 0.23 17.23 -10.96
C SER A 34 1.23 16.58 -10.02
N TYR A 35 0.84 16.27 -8.78
CA TYR A 35 1.73 15.74 -7.76
C TYR A 35 1.09 14.54 -7.06
N CYS A 36 1.86 13.50 -6.83
CA CYS A 36 1.50 12.38 -5.97
C CYS A 36 2.75 11.88 -5.25
N ALA A 37 2.64 11.63 -3.95
CA ALA A 37 3.69 10.99 -3.17
C ALA A 37 3.08 10.06 -2.11
N ILE A 38 3.91 9.18 -1.57
CA ILE A 38 3.65 8.49 -0.31
C ILE A 38 4.53 9.19 0.73
N GLY A 39 3.92 9.77 1.75
CA GLY A 39 4.64 10.38 2.87
C GLY A 39 4.75 9.43 4.05
N PHE A 40 5.70 9.68 4.94
CA PHE A 40 5.85 8.93 6.18
C PHE A 40 6.33 9.81 7.32
N THR A 41 5.70 9.68 8.49
CA THR A 41 6.11 10.31 9.74
C THR A 41 5.88 9.37 10.92
N ILE A 42 6.42 9.71 12.09
CA ILE A 42 6.31 8.91 13.31
C ILE A 42 5.73 9.78 14.42
N ILE A 43 4.64 9.33 15.04
CA ILE A 43 4.00 9.94 16.21
C ILE A 43 4.18 9.06 17.45
N ASN A 44 4.08 9.63 18.67
CA ASN A 44 4.32 8.84 19.89
C ASN A 44 3.12 7.97 20.23
N SER A 45 1.91 8.49 20.03
CA SER A 45 0.66 7.79 20.31
C SER A 45 -0.42 8.18 19.30
N ILE A 46 -1.55 7.47 19.31
CA ILE A 46 -2.67 7.78 18.43
C ILE A 46 -3.33 9.13 18.78
N ASP A 47 -3.20 9.57 20.03
CA ASP A 47 -3.73 10.86 20.51
C ASP A 47 -2.97 12.06 19.91
N ASP A 48 -1.74 11.84 19.43
CA ASP A 48 -0.97 12.86 18.72
C ASP A 48 -1.45 13.04 17.27
N LEU A 49 -2.31 12.16 16.75
CA LEU A 49 -2.70 12.18 15.35
C LEU A 49 -3.53 13.43 15.02
N THR A 50 -3.04 14.24 14.10
CA THR A 50 -3.77 15.39 13.55
C THR A 50 -3.68 15.40 12.03
N ALA A 51 -4.66 16.02 11.37
CA ALA A 51 -4.62 16.23 9.92
C ALA A 51 -3.30 16.89 9.49
N LYS A 52 -2.88 17.94 10.20
CA LYS A 52 -1.63 18.65 9.90
C LYS A 52 -0.40 17.72 9.87
N ILE A 53 -0.25 16.84 10.85
CA ILE A 53 0.88 15.88 10.88
C ILE A 53 0.87 14.95 9.67
N VAL A 54 -0.31 14.50 9.24
CA VAL A 54 -0.45 13.65 8.07
C VAL A 54 -0.11 14.42 6.78
N GLU A 55 -0.56 15.67 6.68
CA GLU A 55 -0.31 16.54 5.53
C GLU A 55 1.18 16.89 5.37
N GLU A 56 1.87 17.17 6.47
CA GLU A 56 3.28 17.56 6.50
C GLU A 56 4.26 16.37 6.48
N ALA A 57 3.76 15.13 6.44
CA ALA A 57 4.60 13.93 6.44
C ALA A 57 5.54 13.93 5.22
N PRO A 58 6.88 13.93 5.42
CA PRO A 58 7.82 14.07 4.31
C PRO A 58 7.71 12.90 3.31
N PRO A 59 7.93 13.15 2.01
CA PRO A 59 7.78 12.13 0.98
C PRO A 59 8.84 11.01 1.10
N LEU A 60 8.47 9.82 0.65
CA LEU A 60 9.34 8.67 0.43
C LEU A 60 9.64 8.53 -1.07
N ASN A 61 10.80 7.97 -1.39
CA ASN A 61 11.22 7.71 -2.77
C ASN A 61 10.64 6.38 -3.29
N VAL A 62 9.32 6.34 -3.52
CA VAL A 62 8.60 5.13 -3.99
C VAL A 62 7.99 5.33 -5.38
N LEU A 63 7.39 6.50 -5.63
CA LEU A 63 6.62 6.78 -6.85
C LEU A 63 7.48 7.55 -7.86
N HIS A 64 7.40 7.16 -9.14
CA HIS A 64 8.04 7.89 -10.23
C HIS A 64 7.14 9.00 -10.77
N THR A 65 7.72 9.98 -11.46
CA THR A 65 6.99 11.08 -12.10
C THR A 65 5.91 10.56 -13.04
N GLY A 66 4.65 10.93 -12.79
CA GLY A 66 3.50 10.48 -13.59
C GLY A 66 2.77 9.26 -13.03
N SER A 67 3.36 8.58 -12.03
CA SER A 67 2.68 7.53 -11.28
C SER A 67 1.95 8.06 -10.05
N TRP A 68 1.02 7.25 -9.54
CA TRP A 68 0.45 7.41 -8.21
C TRP A 68 0.37 6.06 -7.52
N GLY A 69 0.16 6.05 -6.21
CA GLY A 69 0.06 4.84 -5.43
C GLY A 69 -0.18 5.16 -3.97
N GLY A 70 -0.12 4.13 -3.13
CA GLY A 70 -0.32 4.28 -1.69
C GLY A 70 -0.11 2.96 -0.98
N VAL A 71 0.20 3.03 0.31
CA VAL A 71 0.26 1.85 1.18
C VAL A 71 -1.18 1.41 1.47
N ASN A 72 -1.43 0.11 1.34
CA ASN A 72 -2.71 -0.51 1.65
C ASN A 72 -2.66 -1.20 3.01
N GLN A 73 -1.57 -1.94 3.27
CA GLN A 73 -1.35 -2.62 4.55
C GLN A 73 0.15 -2.67 4.88
N PRO A 74 0.61 -1.90 5.89
CA PRO A 74 1.96 -2.02 6.44
C PRO A 74 2.01 -3.09 7.53
N TYR A 75 3.18 -3.71 7.67
CA TYR A 75 3.48 -4.72 8.70
C TYR A 75 4.82 -4.42 9.36
N LEU A 76 4.88 -4.51 10.69
CA LEU A 76 6.15 -4.54 11.40
C LEU A 76 6.86 -5.87 11.13
N LEU A 77 8.11 -5.79 10.69
CA LEU A 77 8.97 -6.95 10.48
C LEU A 77 9.91 -7.17 11.67
N SER A 78 10.39 -8.41 11.85
CA SER A 78 11.34 -8.77 12.92
C SER A 78 12.68 -8.04 12.85
N SER A 79 13.03 -7.49 11.69
CA SER A 79 14.18 -6.60 11.50
C SER A 79 13.96 -5.16 12.00
N SER A 80 12.79 -4.85 12.56
CA SER A 80 12.31 -3.49 12.86
C SER A 80 12.03 -2.59 11.65
N LYS A 81 12.17 -3.11 10.42
CA LYS A 81 11.69 -2.46 9.20
C LYS A 81 10.18 -2.64 9.04
N VAL A 82 9.60 -1.93 8.08
CA VAL A 82 8.18 -1.99 7.75
C VAL A 82 7.99 -2.59 6.36
N GLY A 83 7.38 -3.77 6.29
CA GLY A 83 6.96 -4.37 5.02
C GLY A 83 5.65 -3.74 4.57
N CYS A 84 5.63 -3.14 3.38
CA CYS A 84 4.47 -2.45 2.84
C CYS A 84 3.85 -3.24 1.69
N ILE A 85 2.59 -3.64 1.86
CA ILE A 85 1.72 -4.01 0.74
C ILE A 85 1.00 -2.76 0.26
N ALA A 86 1.12 -2.48 -1.04
CA ALA A 86 0.74 -1.23 -1.66
C ALA A 86 0.04 -1.45 -3.00
N HIS A 87 -0.49 -0.38 -3.55
CA HIS A 87 -0.86 -0.28 -4.96
C HIS A 87 0.07 0.71 -5.66
N TYR A 88 0.39 0.41 -6.91
CA TYR A 88 1.11 1.28 -7.81
C TYR A 88 0.29 1.49 -9.07
N SER A 89 0.28 2.70 -9.60
CA SER A 89 -0.64 3.08 -10.66
C SER A 89 -0.04 4.06 -11.64
N TYR A 90 -0.44 3.93 -12.89
CA TYR A 90 -0.03 4.79 -13.98
C TYR A 90 -1.09 4.74 -15.10
N ILE A 91 -0.97 5.65 -16.06
CA ILE A 91 -1.77 5.62 -17.28
C ILE A 91 -0.98 4.89 -18.35
N ASP A 92 -1.61 3.89 -18.96
CA ASP A 92 -1.12 3.21 -20.16
C ASP A 92 -2.11 3.41 -21.32
N LYS A 93 -1.85 2.82 -22.48
CA LYS A 93 -2.73 2.81 -23.65
C LYS A 93 -3.05 1.37 -24.05
N ASN A 94 -4.31 1.11 -24.38
CA ASN A 94 -4.69 -0.16 -24.99
C ASN A 94 -4.25 -0.26 -26.46
N GLU A 95 -4.53 -1.40 -27.09
CA GLU A 95 -4.21 -1.67 -28.50
C GLU A 95 -4.79 -0.62 -29.47
N ASN A 96 -5.91 0.00 -29.13
CA ASN A 96 -6.56 1.07 -29.92
C ASN A 96 -6.06 2.48 -29.56
N GLY A 97 -5.06 2.60 -28.69
CA GLY A 97 -4.49 3.87 -28.24
C GLY A 97 -5.31 4.62 -27.18
N ALA A 98 -6.41 4.05 -26.69
CA ALA A 98 -7.25 4.66 -25.66
C ALA A 98 -6.60 4.50 -24.27
N PRO A 99 -6.67 5.53 -23.40
CA PRO A 99 -6.01 5.48 -22.10
C PRO A 99 -6.65 4.44 -21.17
N GLN A 100 -5.80 3.66 -20.52
CA GLN A 100 -6.16 2.70 -19.47
C GLN A 100 -5.52 3.12 -18.15
N THR A 101 -6.30 3.01 -17.08
CA THR A 101 -5.81 3.32 -15.74
C THR A 101 -5.37 2.01 -15.09
N ILE A 102 -4.05 1.83 -14.97
CA ILE A 102 -3.46 0.60 -14.46
C ILE A 102 -3.32 0.70 -12.95
N TYR A 103 -3.71 -0.37 -12.25
CA TYR A 103 -3.41 -0.57 -10.83
C TYR A 103 -2.82 -1.96 -10.65
N ILE A 104 -1.63 -2.03 -10.06
CA ILE A 104 -0.93 -3.27 -9.79
C ILE A 104 -0.72 -3.44 -8.28
N ASN A 105 -0.68 -4.70 -7.85
CA ASN A 105 -0.28 -5.04 -6.50
C ASN A 105 1.23 -4.88 -6.37
N TYR A 106 1.65 -4.09 -5.39
CA TYR A 106 3.04 -3.67 -5.22
C TYR A 106 3.50 -3.94 -3.80
N SER A 107 4.78 -4.23 -3.62
CA SER A 107 5.42 -4.31 -2.29
C SER A 107 6.71 -3.52 -2.26
N PHE A 108 7.08 -3.07 -1.06
CA PHE A 108 8.41 -2.55 -0.76
C PHE A 108 8.67 -2.67 0.75
N VAL A 109 9.93 -2.55 1.15
CA VAL A 109 10.34 -2.50 2.56
C VAL A 109 10.84 -1.09 2.88
N LEU A 110 10.37 -0.52 3.98
CA LEU A 110 10.80 0.78 4.50
C LEU A 110 11.66 0.58 5.75
N ASP A 111 12.85 1.18 5.79
CA ASP A 111 13.54 1.46 7.04
C ASP A 111 12.93 2.74 7.66
N PRO A 112 12.23 2.66 8.81
CA PRO A 112 11.53 3.82 9.37
C PRO A 112 12.48 4.89 9.94
N ILE A 113 13.76 4.57 10.14
CA ILE A 113 14.77 5.49 10.67
C ILE A 113 15.52 6.19 9.53
N SER A 114 16.14 5.42 8.62
CA SER A 114 16.87 5.99 7.48
C SER A 114 15.95 6.53 6.39
N ARG A 115 14.70 6.04 6.36
CA ARG A 115 13.68 6.30 5.33
C ARG A 115 14.01 5.70 3.97
N GLU A 116 14.97 4.78 3.92
CA GLU A 116 15.33 4.06 2.70
C GLU A 116 14.23 3.07 2.30
N ILE A 117 14.07 2.91 0.98
CA ILE A 117 13.14 1.97 0.36
C ILE A 117 13.95 0.85 -0.27
N GLU A 118 13.64 -0.38 0.12
CA GLU A 118 14.30 -1.60 -0.31
C GLU A 118 13.30 -2.54 -1.01
N ASP A 119 13.81 -3.37 -1.91
CA ASP A 119 13.09 -4.50 -2.53
C ASP A 119 11.69 -4.13 -3.07
N ALA A 120 11.60 -2.97 -3.74
CA ALA A 120 10.37 -2.49 -4.33
C ALA A 120 10.05 -3.28 -5.61
N LYS A 121 8.90 -3.95 -5.66
CA LYS A 121 8.56 -4.89 -6.73
C LYS A 121 7.05 -5.07 -6.92
N VAL A 122 6.68 -5.51 -8.13
CA VAL A 122 5.32 -5.93 -8.47
C VAL A 122 5.09 -7.34 -7.92
N ILE A 123 3.97 -7.56 -7.23
CA ILE A 123 3.61 -8.84 -6.61
C ILE A 123 2.29 -9.43 -7.14
N GLY A 124 1.61 -8.72 -8.05
CA GLY A 124 0.39 -9.18 -8.70
C GLY A 124 -0.18 -8.14 -9.65
N THR A 125 -0.86 -8.60 -10.69
CA THR A 125 -1.64 -7.77 -11.63
C THR A 125 -3.05 -8.35 -11.74
N LYS A 126 -3.99 -7.64 -12.37
CA LYS A 126 -5.36 -8.15 -12.52
C LYS A 126 -5.40 -9.49 -13.26
N GLY A 127 -4.50 -9.71 -14.23
CA GLY A 127 -4.39 -10.97 -14.98
C GLY A 127 -3.93 -12.18 -14.15
N CYS A 128 -3.40 -11.99 -12.94
CA CYS A 128 -3.06 -13.10 -12.04
C CYS A 128 -4.29 -13.76 -11.39
N PHE A 129 -5.44 -13.06 -11.39
CA PHE A 129 -6.68 -13.51 -10.75
C PHE A 129 -7.63 -14.12 -11.79
N PRO A 130 -8.65 -14.90 -11.36
CA PRO A 130 -9.70 -15.34 -12.28
C PRO A 130 -10.35 -14.18 -13.02
N ASP A 131 -10.73 -14.41 -14.27
CA ASP A 131 -11.37 -13.40 -15.11
C ASP A 131 -12.67 -12.89 -14.47
N CYS A 132 -12.79 -11.58 -14.39
CA CYS A 132 -13.98 -10.88 -13.90
C CYS A 132 -14.14 -9.54 -14.62
N PRO A 133 -15.38 -9.12 -14.97
CA PRO A 133 -15.61 -7.86 -15.65
C PRO A 133 -15.32 -6.67 -14.72
N PRO A 134 -14.68 -5.59 -15.20
CA PRO A 134 -14.49 -4.39 -14.40
C PRO A 134 -15.79 -3.59 -14.28
N LYS A 135 -15.88 -2.74 -13.26
CA LYS A 135 -17.00 -1.80 -13.07
C LYS A 135 -17.16 -0.84 -14.25
N VAL A 136 -16.05 -0.40 -14.84
CA VAL A 136 -16.01 0.46 -16.03
C VAL A 136 -14.85 0.07 -16.95
N PRO A 137 -14.91 0.32 -18.28
CA PRO A 137 -13.91 -0.17 -19.23
C PRO A 137 -12.46 0.25 -18.94
N LYS A 138 -12.23 1.47 -18.42
CA LYS A 138 -10.88 1.97 -18.12
C LYS A 138 -10.16 1.25 -16.98
N LEU A 139 -10.88 0.41 -16.20
CA LEU A 139 -10.37 -0.35 -15.05
C LEU A 139 -10.17 -1.84 -15.38
N VAL A 140 -10.06 -2.18 -16.67
CA VAL A 140 -9.87 -3.57 -17.10
C VAL A 140 -8.57 -4.19 -16.58
N ASP A 141 -7.56 -3.37 -16.26
CA ASP A 141 -6.31 -3.81 -15.60
C ASP A 141 -6.11 -3.06 -14.26
N CYS A 142 -7.11 -3.15 -13.40
CA CYS A 142 -7.10 -2.58 -12.06
C CYS A 142 -7.15 -3.68 -10.99
N ALA A 143 -6.05 -3.86 -10.26
CA ALA A 143 -5.96 -4.62 -9.02
C ALA A 143 -5.61 -3.68 -7.85
N PHE A 144 -6.58 -3.36 -7.01
CA PHE A 144 -6.38 -2.48 -5.84
C PHE A 144 -6.19 -3.33 -4.58
N THR A 145 -4.95 -3.41 -4.13
CA THR A 145 -4.52 -4.36 -3.10
C THR A 145 -5.24 -4.19 -1.77
N SER A 146 -5.52 -5.30 -1.08
CA SER A 146 -6.04 -5.28 0.29
C SER A 146 -4.91 -5.53 1.30
N GLY A 147 -4.26 -6.69 1.23
CA GLY A 147 -3.23 -7.13 2.18
C GLY A 147 -2.83 -8.59 1.94
N ILE A 148 -2.00 -9.13 2.83
CA ILE A 148 -1.54 -10.53 2.77
C ILE A 148 -1.87 -11.25 4.07
N VAL A 149 -2.08 -12.56 4.00
CA VAL A 149 -2.19 -13.45 5.16
C VAL A 149 -1.16 -14.56 5.01
N MET A 150 -0.34 -14.76 6.04
CA MET A 150 0.64 -15.85 6.06
C MET A 150 -0.06 -17.21 6.04
N ARG A 151 0.50 -18.15 5.30
CA ARG A 151 0.04 -19.53 5.21
C ARG A 151 1.01 -20.45 5.95
N GLU A 152 0.53 -21.64 6.32
CA GLU A 152 1.35 -22.67 7.00
C GLU A 152 2.48 -23.20 6.10
N ASP A 153 2.35 -23.08 4.78
CA ASP A 153 3.34 -23.51 3.78
C ASP A 153 4.46 -22.48 3.52
N GLY A 154 4.51 -21.38 4.28
CA GLY A 154 5.51 -20.32 4.16
C GLY A 154 5.22 -19.31 3.04
N LYS A 155 4.19 -19.52 2.22
CA LYS A 155 3.70 -18.55 1.24
C LYS A 155 2.71 -17.57 1.88
N CYS A 156 2.19 -16.66 1.08
CA CYS A 156 1.15 -15.72 1.51
C CYS A 156 -0.04 -15.76 0.57
N ASP A 157 -1.23 -15.58 1.14
CA ASP A 157 -2.43 -15.27 0.39
C ASP A 157 -2.56 -13.75 0.22
N LEU A 158 -2.38 -13.27 -1.01
CA LEU A 158 -2.58 -11.88 -1.41
C LEU A 158 -4.05 -11.64 -1.78
N TYR A 159 -4.70 -10.74 -1.05
CA TYR A 159 -6.06 -10.30 -1.31
C TYR A 159 -6.06 -8.96 -2.05
N SER A 160 -6.89 -8.83 -3.08
CA SER A 160 -7.01 -7.61 -3.87
C SER A 160 -8.44 -7.37 -4.34
N GLY A 161 -8.85 -6.11 -4.38
CA GLY A 161 -9.99 -5.68 -5.19
C GLY A 161 -9.66 -5.79 -6.67
N LEU A 162 -10.63 -6.17 -7.50
CA LEU A 162 -10.46 -6.40 -8.93
C LEU A 162 -11.50 -5.59 -9.71
N GLY A 163 -11.00 -4.67 -10.56
CA GLY A 163 -11.82 -3.83 -11.43
C GLY A 163 -12.90 -3.03 -10.70
N ASP A 164 -12.69 -2.69 -9.43
CA ASP A 164 -13.66 -2.02 -8.54
C ASP A 164 -15.02 -2.74 -8.42
N ALA A 165 -15.06 -4.06 -8.63
CA ALA A 165 -16.31 -4.84 -8.62
C ALA A 165 -16.22 -6.15 -7.83
N TYR A 166 -15.03 -6.72 -7.68
CA TYR A 166 -14.83 -8.02 -7.04
C TYR A 166 -13.67 -7.99 -6.04
N VAL A 167 -13.55 -9.04 -5.24
CA VAL A 167 -12.36 -9.35 -4.44
C VAL A 167 -11.81 -10.70 -4.88
N GLY A 168 -10.50 -10.79 -5.02
CA GLY A 168 -9.79 -12.01 -5.37
C GLY A 168 -8.70 -12.35 -4.36
N ARG A 169 -8.24 -13.59 -4.40
CA ARG A 169 -7.11 -14.11 -3.64
C ARG A 169 -6.20 -14.91 -4.56
N ILE A 170 -4.90 -14.65 -4.50
CA ILE A 170 -3.86 -15.49 -5.12
C ILE A 170 -2.82 -15.85 -4.07
N THR A 171 -2.16 -16.99 -4.25
CA THR A 171 -1.04 -17.40 -3.39
C THR A 171 0.27 -16.99 -4.05
N ILE A 172 1.12 -16.27 -3.31
CA ILE A 172 2.41 -15.75 -3.75
C ILE A 172 3.52 -16.15 -2.78
N ASP A 173 4.77 -16.05 -3.21
CA ASP A 173 5.91 -16.11 -2.29
C ASP A 173 5.88 -14.93 -1.31
N TYR A 174 6.46 -15.13 -0.12
CA TYR A 174 6.52 -14.09 0.90
C TYR A 174 7.27 -12.86 0.36
N PRO A 175 6.62 -11.69 0.22
CA PRO A 175 7.20 -10.58 -0.52
C PRO A 175 8.32 -9.86 0.24
N PHE A 176 8.53 -10.14 1.52
CA PHE A 176 9.55 -9.50 2.35
C PHE A 176 10.67 -10.48 2.76
N GLU A 177 10.84 -11.57 2.02
CA GLU A 177 11.92 -12.53 2.22
C GLU A 177 13.29 -11.82 2.32
N GLY A 178 14.12 -12.20 3.28
CA GLY A 178 15.39 -11.52 3.57
C GLY A 178 15.30 -10.25 4.44
N HIS A 179 14.10 -9.71 4.71
CA HIS A 179 13.88 -8.53 5.56
C HIS A 179 13.22 -8.85 6.92
N GLY A 180 13.08 -10.13 7.26
CA GLY A 180 12.47 -10.60 8.50
C GLY A 180 11.01 -11.01 8.36
N GLU A 181 10.48 -11.62 9.41
CA GLU A 181 9.11 -12.14 9.48
C GLU A 181 8.13 -11.07 9.98
N ILE A 182 6.86 -11.19 9.62
CA ILE A 182 5.80 -10.30 10.14
C ILE A 182 5.57 -10.57 11.63
N LEU A 183 5.62 -9.53 12.46
CA LEU A 183 5.33 -9.61 13.89
C LEU A 183 3.88 -9.30 14.25
N ASP A 184 3.16 -8.62 13.37
CA ASP A 184 1.76 -8.23 13.59
C ASP A 184 0.82 -9.43 13.40
N THR A 185 -0.10 -9.67 14.35
CA THR A 185 -0.95 -10.88 14.30
C THR A 185 -2.40 -10.64 13.88
N LEU A 186 -2.85 -9.38 13.67
CA LEU A 186 -4.23 -8.98 13.26
C LEU A 186 -5.40 -9.78 13.92
N LYS A 187 -5.15 -10.35 15.10
CA LYS A 187 -6.12 -11.04 15.95
C LYS A 187 -6.54 -10.05 17.03
N PHE A 188 -7.83 -9.76 17.10
CA PHE A 188 -8.42 -8.75 17.99
C PHE A 188 -9.41 -9.40 18.96
#